data_AF-A0AAC8TID8-F1
#
_entry.id   AF-A0AAC8TID8-F1
#
_cell.length_a   1.000
_cell.length_b   1.000
_cell.length_c   1.000
_cell.angle_alpha   90.00
_cell.angle_beta   90.00
_cell.angle_gamma   90.00
#
_symmetry.space_group_name_H-M   'P 1'
#
loop_
_entity.id
_entity.type
_entity.pdbx_description
1 polymer ?
#
loop_
_entity_poly.entity_id
_entity_poly.type
_entity_poly.pdbx_seq_one_letter_code
_entity_poly.pdbx_strand_id
1 'polypeptide(L)'
;MTGFPDFGRDKETWYRDGFDKVYEVGWLNVFGPRLVETVGRERVLSTPAHRVEELPNGCVLLMTWPTAADFASDEARLAQARAHAHLRPDLDFETVLRTLRERSAMLAPVEPRFHPDMAPLLSRVVDRTPSHERQRTISGLNAWQPPEPEEWRPADAALPPDVDDPERALEHYGTLAEHLVALLHTKVPSVFDETPESLTDVDFYFWRENFPRSRLRENIEAHAVPAIGAYLGEVLVRNLGGRWIPRQKLEEAQVRVGSRVWLPFVRARHYMASRQALLDYSLTRLYRVAARHRP
;
A
#
# COMPACT_ATOMS: atom_id res chain seq x y z
N MET A 1 -4.54 7.71 -16.20
CA MET A 1 -5.53 7.67 -17.30
C MET A 1 -6.58 6.64 -16.91
N THR A 2 -7.81 7.08 -16.64
CA THR A 2 -8.98 6.20 -16.65
C THR A 2 -9.01 5.54 -18.01
N GLY A 3 -9.03 4.21 -18.09
CA GLY A 3 -8.93 3.44 -19.33
C GLY A 3 -10.14 3.65 -20.22
N PHE A 4 -10.31 4.84 -20.79
CA PHE A 4 -11.41 5.17 -21.69
C PHE A 4 -11.13 4.59 -23.08
N PRO A 5 -12.13 3.96 -23.72
CA PRO A 5 -13.49 3.66 -23.26
C PRO A 5 -13.64 2.25 -22.64
N ASP A 6 -12.52 1.62 -22.31
CA ASP A 6 -12.42 0.25 -21.81
C ASP A 6 -13.13 0.07 -20.45
N PHE A 7 -13.00 0.97 -19.47
CA PHE A 7 -13.73 0.94 -18.18
C PHE A 7 -13.80 -0.44 -17.47
N GLY A 8 -12.87 -1.35 -17.74
CA GLY A 8 -12.93 -2.73 -17.22
C GLY A 8 -13.87 -3.67 -17.99
N ARG A 9 -14.17 -3.37 -19.25
CA ARG A 9 -14.97 -4.22 -20.15
C ARG A 9 -14.11 -5.28 -20.81
N ASP A 10 -14.78 -6.31 -21.33
CA ASP A 10 -14.13 -7.24 -22.22
C ASP A 10 -13.86 -6.55 -23.58
N LYS A 11 -12.80 -7.00 -24.25
CA LYS A 11 -12.35 -6.43 -25.53
C LYS A 11 -13.43 -6.49 -26.62
N GLU A 12 -14.32 -7.47 -26.59
CA GLU A 12 -15.34 -7.68 -27.62
C GLU A 12 -16.41 -6.58 -27.58
N THR A 13 -16.88 -6.23 -26.38
CA THR A 13 -17.80 -5.10 -26.16
C THR A 13 -17.19 -3.76 -26.57
N TRP A 14 -15.89 -3.57 -26.30
CA TRP A 14 -15.14 -2.36 -26.69
C TRP A 14 -15.02 -2.21 -28.21
N TYR A 15 -14.66 -3.28 -28.93
CA TYR A 15 -14.55 -3.27 -30.39
C TYR A 15 -15.92 -3.11 -31.08
N ARG A 16 -16.98 -3.71 -30.52
CA ARG A 16 -18.32 -3.68 -31.13
C ARG A 16 -18.97 -2.30 -31.05
N ASP A 17 -18.92 -1.65 -29.89
CA ASP A 17 -19.69 -0.44 -29.64
C ASP A 17 -18.83 0.85 -29.77
N GLY A 18 -17.50 0.73 -29.84
CA GLY A 18 -16.57 1.84 -30.14
C GLY A 18 -16.74 3.06 -29.21
N PHE A 19 -16.63 4.26 -29.79
CA PHE A 19 -16.88 5.56 -29.12
C PHE A 19 -18.29 6.12 -29.38
N ASP A 20 -19.18 5.33 -29.99
CA ASP A 20 -20.47 5.81 -30.52
C ASP A 20 -21.63 5.73 -29.50
N LYS A 21 -21.32 5.42 -28.23
CA LYS A 21 -22.29 5.41 -27.12
C LYS A 21 -21.80 6.22 -25.94
N VAL A 22 -22.74 6.92 -25.27
CA VAL A 22 -22.48 7.55 -23.97
C VAL A 22 -22.50 6.45 -22.91
N TYR A 23 -21.33 6.12 -22.37
CA TYR A 23 -21.17 5.04 -21.38
C TYR A 23 -21.16 5.52 -19.94
N GLU A 24 -20.50 6.65 -19.72
CA GLU A 24 -20.44 7.34 -18.45
C GLU A 24 -20.40 8.83 -18.77
N VAL A 25 -21.04 9.62 -17.92
CA VAL A 25 -20.95 11.07 -17.95
C VAL A 25 -20.04 11.48 -16.79
N GLY A 26 -18.88 12.08 -17.06
CA GLY A 26 -17.98 12.63 -16.05
C GLY A 26 -18.36 14.04 -15.60
N TRP A 27 -17.49 14.68 -14.80
CA TRP A 27 -17.64 16.10 -14.46
C TRP A 27 -17.58 16.99 -15.71
N LEU A 28 -16.57 16.76 -16.55
CA LEU A 28 -16.39 17.38 -17.86
C LEU A 28 -16.44 16.29 -18.93
N ASN A 29 -17.18 16.55 -20.00
CA ASN A 29 -17.35 15.65 -21.13
C ASN A 29 -17.16 16.45 -22.42
N VAL A 30 -16.52 15.81 -23.41
CA VAL A 30 -16.42 16.34 -24.77
C VAL A 30 -16.94 15.26 -25.71
N PHE A 31 -18.11 15.51 -26.29
CA PHE A 31 -18.75 14.61 -27.24
C PHE A 31 -18.34 14.98 -28.66
N GLY A 32 -17.74 14.03 -29.39
CA GLY A 32 -17.40 14.23 -30.80
C GLY A 32 -18.64 14.33 -31.69
N PRO A 33 -18.55 14.96 -32.88
CA PRO A 33 -19.70 15.24 -33.74
C PRO A 33 -20.52 13.99 -34.10
N ARG A 34 -19.85 12.87 -34.38
CA ARG A 34 -20.51 11.58 -34.66
C ARG A 34 -21.36 11.08 -33.50
N LEU A 35 -20.87 11.21 -32.27
CA LEU A 35 -21.61 10.82 -31.07
C LEU A 35 -22.78 11.79 -30.82
N VAL A 36 -22.59 13.08 -31.07
CA VAL A 36 -23.65 14.09 -30.98
C VAL A 36 -24.78 13.79 -31.96
N GLU A 37 -24.44 13.44 -33.21
CA GLU A 37 -25.41 13.01 -34.22
C GLU A 37 -26.15 11.73 -33.80
N THR A 38 -25.41 10.73 -33.29
CA THR A 38 -25.96 9.43 -32.87
C THR A 38 -26.94 9.55 -31.70
N VAL A 39 -26.61 10.37 -30.68
CA VAL A 39 -27.48 10.63 -29.53
C VAL A 39 -28.63 11.58 -29.89
N GLY A 40 -28.43 12.40 -30.93
CA GLY A 40 -29.32 13.47 -31.34
C GLY A 40 -28.85 14.82 -30.79
N ARG A 41 -28.50 15.74 -31.71
CA ARG A 41 -27.95 17.05 -31.38
C ARG A 41 -28.81 17.85 -30.41
N GLU A 42 -30.11 17.91 -30.63
CA GLU A 42 -31.04 18.61 -29.74
C GLU A 42 -31.03 18.04 -28.32
N ARG A 43 -30.98 16.71 -28.19
CA ARG A 43 -30.89 16.03 -26.89
C ARG A 43 -29.59 16.39 -26.18
N VAL A 44 -28.46 16.37 -26.90
CA VAL A 44 -27.17 16.74 -26.30
C VAL A 44 -27.16 18.19 -25.85
N LEU A 45 -27.63 19.12 -26.68
CA LEU A 45 -27.65 20.55 -26.37
C LEU A 45 -28.64 20.93 -25.24
N SER A 46 -29.71 20.14 -25.06
CA SER A 46 -30.70 20.32 -23.99
C SER A 46 -30.36 19.58 -22.69
N THR A 47 -29.17 18.96 -22.59
CA THR A 47 -28.81 18.18 -21.41
C THR A 47 -28.80 19.04 -20.15
N PRO A 48 -29.48 18.63 -19.06
CA PRO A 48 -29.48 19.37 -17.80
C PRO A 48 -28.09 19.33 -17.18
N ALA A 49 -27.34 20.41 -17.33
CA ALA A 49 -25.96 20.54 -16.90
C ALA A 49 -25.62 22.00 -16.55
N HIS A 50 -24.54 22.23 -15.82
CA HIS A 50 -24.09 23.58 -15.48
C HIS A 50 -23.71 24.39 -16.73
N ARG A 51 -23.06 23.74 -17.71
CA ARG A 51 -22.71 24.34 -18.99
C ARG A 51 -22.81 23.30 -20.11
N VAL A 52 -23.40 23.71 -21.22
CA VAL A 52 -23.41 22.99 -22.49
C VAL A 52 -23.02 23.96 -23.58
N GLU A 53 -21.99 23.63 -24.35
CA GLU A 53 -21.43 24.51 -25.38
C GLU A 53 -21.13 23.72 -26.64
N GLU A 54 -21.67 24.19 -27.76
CA GLU A 54 -21.31 23.66 -29.06
C GLU A 54 -20.04 24.32 -29.58
N LEU A 55 -19.11 23.49 -30.06
CA LEU A 55 -17.82 23.94 -30.61
C LEU A 55 -17.91 24.05 -32.15
N PRO A 56 -17.04 24.86 -32.79
CA PRO A 56 -17.09 25.10 -34.24
C PRO A 56 -16.99 23.87 -35.14
N ASN A 57 -16.44 22.77 -34.63
CA ASN A 57 -16.28 21.50 -35.33
C ASN A 57 -17.46 20.52 -35.11
N GLY A 58 -18.56 20.98 -34.50
CA GLY A 58 -19.73 20.15 -34.20
C GLY A 58 -19.58 19.26 -32.96
N CYS A 59 -18.46 19.35 -32.23
CA CYS A 59 -18.35 18.76 -30.89
C CYS A 59 -19.24 19.51 -29.89
N VAL A 60 -19.61 18.86 -28.80
CA VAL A 60 -20.27 19.51 -27.66
C VAL A 60 -19.46 19.29 -26.39
N LEU A 61 -19.15 20.38 -25.69
CA LEU A 61 -18.61 20.38 -24.34
C LEU A 61 -19.77 20.41 -23.34
N LEU A 62 -19.71 19.53 -22.34
CA LEU A 62 -20.69 19.44 -21.28
C LEU A 62 -20.02 19.37 -19.91
N MET A 63 -20.40 20.29 -19.02
CA MET A 63 -19.98 20.32 -17.62
C MET A 63 -21.18 20.12 -16.70
N THR A 64 -21.19 19.04 -15.92
CA THR A 64 -22.32 18.69 -15.06
C THR A 64 -22.43 19.57 -13.81
N TRP A 65 -21.29 20.06 -13.30
CA TRP A 65 -21.21 20.86 -12.06
C TRP A 65 -20.14 21.98 -12.19
N PRO A 66 -20.23 23.10 -11.45
CA PRO A 66 -19.27 24.21 -11.58
C PRO A 66 -17.81 23.84 -11.28
N THR A 67 -17.58 22.92 -10.33
CA THR A 67 -16.23 22.53 -9.88
C THR A 67 -16.10 21.02 -9.77
N ALA A 68 -14.92 20.51 -10.11
CA ALA A 68 -14.58 19.10 -9.92
C ALA A 68 -14.31 18.74 -8.45
N ALA A 69 -14.01 19.74 -7.61
CA ALA A 69 -13.65 19.51 -6.20
C ALA A 69 -14.82 18.96 -5.38
N ASP A 70 -16.04 19.37 -5.72
CA ASP A 70 -17.26 18.95 -5.03
C ASP A 70 -17.81 17.62 -5.56
N PHE A 71 -16.95 16.77 -6.13
CA PHE A 71 -17.39 15.50 -6.71
C PHE A 71 -18.16 14.64 -5.71
N ALA A 72 -17.92 14.77 -4.41
CA ALA A 72 -18.61 13.97 -3.40
C ALA A 72 -19.94 14.58 -2.93
N SER A 73 -20.30 15.80 -3.35
CA SER A 73 -21.55 16.44 -2.93
C SER A 73 -22.77 15.78 -3.56
N ASP A 74 -23.88 15.83 -2.83
CA ASP A 74 -25.14 15.23 -3.26
C ASP A 74 -25.71 15.96 -4.49
N GLU A 75 -25.54 17.28 -4.55
CA GLU A 75 -25.96 18.12 -5.67
C GLU A 75 -25.17 17.82 -6.94
N ALA A 76 -23.84 17.63 -6.83
CA ALA A 76 -23.01 17.27 -7.97
C ALA A 76 -23.39 15.89 -8.53
N ARG A 77 -23.66 14.91 -7.65
CA ARG A 77 -24.08 13.56 -8.06
C ARG A 77 -25.46 13.55 -8.68
N LEU A 78 -26.39 14.34 -8.15
CA LEU A 78 -27.72 14.52 -8.70
C LEU A 78 -27.68 15.20 -10.09
N ALA A 79 -26.86 16.24 -10.27
CA ALA A 79 -26.66 16.87 -11.58
C ALA A 79 -26.06 15.88 -12.60
N GLN A 80 -25.04 15.10 -12.20
CA GLN A 80 -24.43 14.08 -13.03
C GLN A 80 -25.43 12.97 -13.40
N ALA A 81 -26.23 12.49 -12.45
CA ALA A 81 -27.25 11.47 -12.70
C ALA A 81 -28.33 11.96 -13.68
N ARG A 82 -28.77 13.21 -13.54
CA ARG A 82 -29.74 13.85 -14.46
C ARG A 82 -29.18 13.93 -15.88
N ALA A 83 -27.95 14.40 -16.03
CA ALA A 83 -27.29 14.47 -17.33
C ALA A 83 -27.14 13.07 -17.96
N HIS A 84 -26.76 12.07 -17.16
CA HIS A 84 -26.57 10.70 -17.64
C HIS A 84 -27.90 10.06 -18.09
N ALA A 85 -28.94 10.14 -17.28
CA ALA A 85 -30.26 9.62 -17.64
C ALA A 85 -30.89 10.35 -18.83
N HIS A 86 -30.63 11.67 -18.99
CA HIS A 86 -31.09 12.43 -20.16
C HIS A 86 -30.44 11.97 -21.47
N LEU A 87 -29.13 11.73 -21.45
CA LEU A 87 -28.36 11.25 -22.60
C LEU A 87 -28.59 9.76 -22.90
N ARG A 88 -28.98 8.98 -21.89
CA ARG A 88 -29.25 7.54 -21.96
C ARG A 88 -30.60 7.22 -21.33
N PRO A 89 -31.71 7.42 -22.07
CA PRO A 89 -33.07 7.23 -21.55
C PRO A 89 -33.39 5.77 -21.21
N ASP A 90 -32.55 4.83 -21.64
CA ASP A 90 -32.62 3.42 -21.26
C ASP A 90 -32.10 3.13 -19.84
N LEU A 91 -31.42 4.09 -19.20
CA LEU A 91 -30.93 3.95 -17.82
C LEU A 91 -31.98 4.45 -16.81
N ASP A 92 -32.13 3.69 -15.72
CA ASP A 92 -32.92 4.12 -14.57
C ASP A 92 -32.16 5.17 -13.73
N PHE A 93 -32.79 6.34 -13.55
CA PHE A 93 -32.19 7.47 -12.85
C PHE A 93 -31.79 7.14 -11.40
N GLU A 94 -32.66 6.45 -10.66
CA GLU A 94 -32.42 6.13 -9.24
C GLU A 94 -31.24 5.17 -9.09
N THR A 95 -31.15 4.18 -9.97
CA THR A 95 -30.02 3.25 -10.02
C THR A 95 -28.70 3.97 -10.33
N VAL A 96 -28.71 4.90 -11.30
CA VAL A 96 -27.53 5.72 -11.62
C VAL A 96 -27.12 6.58 -10.43
N LEU A 97 -28.06 7.29 -9.81
CA LEU A 97 -27.80 8.16 -8.67
C LEU A 97 -27.24 7.39 -7.47
N ARG A 98 -27.84 6.24 -7.14
CA ARG A 98 -27.36 5.36 -6.06
C ARG A 98 -25.91 4.91 -6.32
N THR A 99 -25.62 4.43 -7.53
CA THR A 99 -24.27 3.95 -7.90
C THR A 99 -23.24 5.08 -7.79
N LEU A 100 -23.60 6.29 -8.25
CA LEU A 100 -22.75 7.47 -8.14
C LEU A 100 -22.47 7.85 -6.69
N ARG A 101 -23.49 7.81 -5.82
CA ARG A 101 -23.34 8.07 -4.37
C ARG A 101 -22.46 7.03 -3.68
N GLU A 102 -22.65 5.75 -3.97
CA GLU A 102 -21.81 4.66 -3.45
C GLU A 102 -20.34 4.85 -3.84
N ARG A 103 -20.08 5.22 -5.11
CA ARG A 103 -18.73 5.53 -5.58
C ARG A 103 -18.12 6.75 -4.90
N SER A 104 -18.90 7.82 -4.70
CA SER A 104 -18.45 8.99 -3.93
C SER A 104 -18.11 8.62 -2.49
N ALA A 105 -18.94 7.81 -1.83
CA ALA A 105 -18.69 7.35 -0.46
C ALA A 105 -17.38 6.56 -0.36
N MET A 106 -17.05 5.72 -1.37
CA MET A 106 -15.77 5.01 -1.41
C MET A 106 -14.56 5.92 -1.64
N LEU A 107 -14.74 7.07 -2.29
CA LEU A 107 -13.68 8.01 -2.63
C LEU A 107 -13.61 9.22 -1.69
N ALA A 108 -14.55 9.33 -0.76
CA ALA A 108 -14.60 10.40 0.22
C ALA A 108 -13.29 10.41 1.04
N PRO A 109 -12.67 11.59 1.26
CA PRO A 109 -11.43 11.68 2.01
C PRO A 109 -11.56 11.06 3.41
N VAL A 110 -10.62 10.19 3.76
CA VAL A 110 -10.47 9.60 5.09
C VAL A 110 -9.16 10.09 5.68
N GLU A 111 -9.22 10.68 6.88
CA GLU A 111 -8.01 11.15 7.57
C GLU A 111 -7.14 9.97 8.04
N PRO A 112 -5.84 9.94 7.71
CA PRO A 112 -4.90 8.95 8.24
C PRO A 112 -4.75 9.05 9.76
N ARG A 113 -5.00 7.94 10.46
CA ARG A 113 -4.90 7.79 11.92
C ARG A 113 -4.14 6.51 12.26
N PHE A 114 -3.02 6.31 11.57
CA PHE A 114 -2.21 5.09 11.69
C PHE A 114 -1.59 4.93 13.08
N HIS A 115 -1.34 3.69 13.47
CA HIS A 115 -0.59 3.40 14.69
C HIS A 115 0.76 4.14 14.67
N PRO A 116 1.15 4.90 15.71
CA PRO A 116 2.34 5.77 15.70
C PRO A 116 3.64 5.05 15.32
N ASP A 117 3.83 3.82 15.83
CA ASP A 117 5.00 2.99 15.54
C ASP A 117 5.12 2.58 14.06
N MET A 118 4.01 2.59 13.33
CA MET A 118 3.93 2.15 11.93
C MET A 118 3.66 3.31 10.97
N ALA A 119 3.35 4.51 11.48
CA ALA A 119 2.92 5.63 10.66
C ALA A 119 3.90 5.96 9.50
N PRO A 120 5.22 6.03 9.70
CA PRO A 120 6.14 6.31 8.58
C PRO A 120 6.17 5.24 7.48
N LEU A 121 5.88 3.98 7.82
CA LEU A 121 5.75 2.90 6.84
C LEU A 121 4.41 2.98 6.11
N LEU A 122 3.32 3.13 6.88
CA LEU A 122 1.96 3.12 6.36
C LEU A 122 1.65 4.33 5.46
N SER A 123 2.22 5.50 5.75
CA SER A 123 2.11 6.65 4.86
C SER A 123 2.65 6.33 3.46
N ARG A 124 3.82 5.67 3.38
CA ARG A 124 4.42 5.28 2.10
C ARG A 124 3.62 4.20 1.37
N VAL A 125 3.01 3.28 2.11
CA VAL A 125 2.06 2.28 1.57
C VAL A 125 0.87 2.99 0.89
N VAL A 126 0.29 3.99 1.55
CA VAL A 126 -0.84 4.77 1.04
C VAL A 126 -0.46 5.66 -0.15
N ASP A 127 0.72 6.28 -0.11
CA ASP A 127 1.24 7.08 -1.24
C ASP A 127 1.37 6.26 -2.52
N ARG A 128 1.78 4.99 -2.37
CA ARG A 128 1.93 4.07 -3.51
C ARG A 128 0.60 3.43 -3.95
N THR A 129 -0.42 3.47 -3.12
CA THR A 129 -1.74 2.90 -3.44
C THR A 129 -2.43 3.73 -4.53
N PRO A 130 -3.07 3.09 -5.53
CA PRO A 130 -3.85 3.79 -6.55
C PRO A 130 -4.88 4.74 -5.93
N SER A 131 -5.08 5.91 -6.52
CA SER A 131 -5.97 6.94 -5.97
C SER A 131 -7.40 6.46 -5.68
N HIS A 132 -7.91 5.53 -6.50
CA HIS A 132 -9.24 4.97 -6.33
C HIS A 132 -9.37 3.93 -5.21
N GLU A 133 -8.24 3.37 -4.74
CA GLU A 133 -8.20 2.44 -3.59
C GLU A 133 -7.73 3.15 -2.31
N ARG A 134 -7.12 4.33 -2.43
CA ARG A 134 -6.42 5.03 -1.36
C ARG A 134 -7.27 5.18 -0.10
N GLN A 135 -8.50 5.66 -0.22
CA GLN A 135 -9.37 5.91 0.93
C GLN A 135 -9.78 4.62 1.65
N ARG A 136 -10.05 3.57 0.88
CA ARG A 136 -10.30 2.23 1.41
C ARG A 136 -9.08 1.67 2.14
N THR A 137 -7.89 1.85 1.57
CA THR A 137 -6.63 1.44 2.21
C THR A 137 -6.38 2.21 3.50
N ILE A 138 -6.57 3.54 3.52
CA ILE A 138 -6.46 4.35 4.74
C ILE A 138 -7.45 3.86 5.80
N SER A 139 -8.72 3.66 5.42
CA SER A 139 -9.75 3.15 6.32
C SER A 139 -9.38 1.79 6.93
N GLY A 140 -8.91 0.85 6.11
CA GLY A 140 -8.46 -0.46 6.57
C GLY A 140 -7.26 -0.38 7.51
N LEU A 141 -6.26 0.46 7.19
CA LEU A 141 -5.07 0.65 8.03
C LEU A 141 -5.36 1.42 9.32
N ASN A 142 -6.39 2.28 9.34
CA ASN A 142 -6.86 2.94 10.56
C ASN A 142 -7.55 1.97 11.52
N ALA A 143 -8.30 0.99 10.98
CA ALA A 143 -8.98 -0.02 11.79
C ALA A 143 -8.06 -1.15 12.25
N TRP A 144 -7.00 -1.41 11.48
CA TRP A 144 -5.99 -2.42 11.79
C TRP A 144 -5.06 -1.95 12.91
N GLN A 145 -4.75 -2.88 13.82
CA GLN A 145 -3.73 -2.68 14.85
C GLN A 145 -2.58 -3.65 14.61
N PRO A 146 -1.32 -3.17 14.57
CA PRO A 146 -0.18 -4.05 14.45
C PRO A 146 -0.13 -5.00 15.66
N PRO A 147 0.06 -6.32 15.45
CA PRO A 147 0.27 -7.25 16.55
C PRO A 147 1.45 -6.83 17.45
N GLU A 148 1.35 -7.13 18.73
CA GLU A 148 2.50 -7.01 19.63
C GLU A 148 3.56 -8.05 19.25
N PRO A 149 4.85 -7.67 19.13
CA PRO A 149 5.92 -8.64 18.89
C PRO A 149 5.99 -9.67 20.03
N GLU A 150 5.88 -10.95 19.67
CA GLU A 150 5.96 -12.08 20.62
C GLU A 150 7.34 -12.76 20.59
N GLU A 151 8.21 -12.35 19.66
CA GLU A 151 9.57 -12.86 19.47
C GLU A 151 10.56 -12.33 20.53
N TRP A 152 10.18 -12.43 21.80
CA TRP A 152 11.04 -12.11 22.93
C TRP A 152 10.77 -13.02 24.15
N ARG A 153 11.74 -13.09 25.05
CA ARG A 153 11.61 -13.71 26.37
C ARG A 153 12.18 -12.77 27.45
N PRO A 154 11.75 -12.92 28.72
CA PRO A 154 12.41 -12.27 29.85
C PRO A 154 13.92 -12.56 29.84
N ALA A 155 14.75 -11.59 30.22
CA ALA A 155 16.21 -11.73 30.14
C ALA A 155 16.80 -12.75 31.13
N ASP A 156 16.06 -13.12 32.18
CA ASP A 156 16.39 -14.23 33.10
C ASP A 156 16.08 -15.61 32.51
N ALA A 157 15.19 -15.68 31.53
CA ALA A 157 14.91 -16.88 30.73
C ALA A 157 15.82 -17.01 29.49
N ALA A 158 16.84 -16.15 29.37
CA ALA A 158 17.81 -16.22 28.29
C ALA A 158 18.61 -17.52 28.35
N LEU A 159 18.66 -18.26 27.24
CA LEU A 159 19.56 -19.40 27.14
C LEU A 159 21.01 -18.90 27.07
N PRO A 160 21.98 -19.55 27.73
CA PRO A 160 23.39 -19.19 27.58
C PRO A 160 23.86 -19.48 26.15
N PRO A 161 25.00 -18.92 25.69
CA PRO A 161 25.59 -19.34 24.43
C PRO A 161 25.89 -20.85 24.42
N ASP A 162 25.63 -21.54 23.31
CA ASP A 162 25.97 -22.97 23.11
C ASP A 162 26.86 -23.23 21.89
N VAL A 163 27.48 -22.16 21.38
CA VAL A 163 28.52 -22.25 20.36
C VAL A 163 29.88 -22.39 21.02
N ASP A 164 30.79 -23.15 20.39
CA ASP A 164 32.15 -23.35 20.90
C ASP A 164 32.96 -22.04 20.88
N ASP A 165 32.71 -21.19 19.87
CA ASP A 165 33.39 -19.92 19.66
C ASP A 165 32.36 -18.79 19.43
N PRO A 166 32.04 -18.02 20.49
CA PRO A 166 31.12 -16.90 20.37
C PRO A 166 31.57 -15.81 19.39
N GLU A 167 32.86 -15.49 19.33
CA GLU A 167 33.37 -14.41 18.47
C GLU A 167 33.17 -14.76 17.00
N ARG A 168 33.53 -15.99 16.61
CA ARG A 168 33.28 -16.49 15.26
C ARG A 168 31.80 -16.54 14.89
N ALA A 169 30.92 -16.83 15.85
CA ALA A 169 29.48 -16.79 15.60
C ALA A 169 28.99 -15.35 15.33
N LEU A 170 29.52 -14.35 16.03
CA LEU A 170 29.20 -12.94 15.77
C LEU A 170 29.72 -12.47 14.41
N GLU A 171 30.94 -12.88 14.02
CA GLU A 171 31.46 -12.60 12.67
C GLU A 171 30.55 -13.18 11.59
N HIS A 172 30.05 -14.40 11.80
CA HIS A 172 29.10 -15.03 10.88
C HIS A 172 27.79 -14.24 10.79
N TYR A 173 27.24 -13.75 11.91
CA TYR A 173 26.04 -12.90 11.89
C TYR A 173 26.31 -11.59 11.16
N GLY A 174 27.47 -10.97 11.36
CA GLY A 174 27.92 -9.81 10.58
C GLY A 174 27.91 -10.08 9.07
N THR A 175 28.49 -11.21 8.64
CA THR A 175 28.45 -11.63 7.22
C THR A 175 27.02 -11.81 6.70
N LEU A 176 26.11 -12.37 7.51
CA LEU A 176 24.69 -12.50 7.13
C LEU A 176 24.02 -11.12 6.99
N ALA A 177 24.30 -10.18 7.88
CA ALA A 177 23.79 -8.81 7.78
C ALA A 177 24.30 -8.12 6.52
N GLU A 178 25.57 -8.30 6.16
CA GLU A 178 26.16 -7.82 4.90
C GLU A 178 25.45 -8.39 3.67
N HIS A 179 24.95 -9.64 3.72
CA HIS A 179 24.15 -10.17 2.62
C HIS A 179 22.84 -9.40 2.40
N LEU A 180 22.21 -8.84 3.44
CA LEU A 180 21.04 -7.99 3.26
C LEU A 180 21.44 -6.67 2.59
N VAL A 181 22.56 -6.08 3.02
CA VAL A 181 23.15 -4.89 2.40
C VAL A 181 23.44 -5.16 0.92
N ALA A 182 24.10 -6.26 0.59
CA ALA A 182 24.37 -6.67 -0.78
C ALA A 182 23.07 -6.83 -1.60
N LEU A 183 22.03 -7.43 -1.01
CA LEU A 183 20.73 -7.62 -1.65
C LEU A 183 20.01 -6.29 -1.94
N LEU A 184 20.11 -5.31 -1.04
CA LEU A 184 19.24 -4.13 -1.03
C LEU A 184 19.92 -2.80 -1.38
N HIS A 185 21.23 -2.66 -1.23
CA HIS A 185 21.94 -1.37 -1.26
C HIS A 185 21.62 -0.49 -2.47
N THR A 186 21.38 -1.07 -3.65
CA THR A 186 21.01 -0.29 -4.85
C THR A 186 19.60 0.31 -4.76
N LYS A 187 18.67 -0.37 -4.08
CA LYS A 187 17.25 0.04 -3.98
C LYS A 187 16.90 0.70 -2.65
N VAL A 188 17.66 0.39 -1.62
CA VAL A 188 17.53 0.90 -0.26
C VAL A 188 18.93 1.25 0.25
N PRO A 189 19.50 2.40 -0.15
CA PRO A 189 20.87 2.76 0.24
C PRO A 189 21.06 2.94 1.76
N SER A 190 20.00 3.32 2.48
CA SER A 190 20.02 3.49 3.94
C SER A 190 20.38 2.21 4.71
N VAL A 191 20.39 1.03 4.06
CA VAL A 191 20.82 -0.20 4.71
C VAL A 191 22.28 -0.15 5.18
N PHE A 192 23.13 0.66 4.56
CA PHE A 192 24.52 0.86 5.02
C PHE A 192 24.63 1.53 6.38
N ASP A 193 23.62 2.31 6.78
CA ASP A 193 23.70 3.12 7.99
C ASP A 193 23.31 2.33 9.25
N GLU A 194 22.62 1.19 9.07
CA GLU A 194 22.12 0.32 10.17
C GLU A 194 21.31 1.11 11.22
N THR A 195 20.45 2.01 10.74
CA THR A 195 19.63 2.89 11.58
C THR A 195 18.22 2.33 11.80
N PRO A 196 17.47 2.86 12.77
CA PRO A 196 16.05 2.56 12.91
C PRO A 196 15.24 2.90 11.65
N GLU A 197 15.63 3.96 10.95
CA GLU A 197 15.02 4.40 9.70
C GLU A 197 15.25 3.40 8.57
N SER A 198 16.45 2.79 8.49
CA SER A 198 16.76 1.79 7.46
C SER A 198 15.83 0.58 7.53
N LEU A 199 15.44 0.14 8.74
CA LEU A 199 14.44 -0.93 8.91
C LEU A 199 13.08 -0.56 8.28
N THR A 200 12.69 0.71 8.38
CA THR A 200 11.42 1.19 7.78
C THR A 200 11.53 1.21 6.25
N ASP A 201 12.70 1.53 5.72
CA ASP A 201 12.95 1.53 4.28
C ASP A 201 12.99 0.09 3.73
N VAL A 202 13.58 -0.85 4.48
CA VAL A 202 13.57 -2.29 4.19
C VAL A 202 12.12 -2.82 4.20
N ASP A 203 11.33 -2.50 5.24
CA ASP A 203 9.91 -2.86 5.33
C ASP A 203 9.11 -2.38 4.13
N PHE A 204 9.30 -1.11 3.76
CA PHE A 204 8.60 -0.56 2.61
C PHE A 204 9.03 -1.22 1.30
N TYR A 205 10.33 -1.45 1.10
CA TYR A 205 10.85 -2.08 -0.11
C TYR A 205 10.28 -3.48 -0.30
N PHE A 206 10.38 -4.35 0.70
CA PHE A 206 9.87 -5.72 0.57
C PHE A 206 8.36 -5.75 0.37
N TRP A 207 7.61 -4.86 1.02
CA TRP A 207 6.17 -4.75 0.83
C TRP A 207 5.80 -4.29 -0.59
N ARG A 208 6.52 -3.30 -1.12
CA ARG A 208 6.31 -2.75 -2.46
C ARG A 208 6.55 -3.79 -3.54
N GLU A 209 7.62 -4.57 -3.42
CA GLU A 209 8.00 -5.61 -4.39
C GLU A 209 7.21 -6.92 -4.20
N ASN A 210 6.36 -7.01 -3.16
CA ASN A 210 5.67 -8.24 -2.79
C ASN A 210 6.66 -9.42 -2.68
N PHE A 211 7.80 -9.17 -2.05
CA PHE A 211 8.98 -10.05 -2.07
C PHE A 211 8.69 -11.50 -1.66
N PRO A 212 7.86 -11.77 -0.61
CA PRO A 212 7.50 -13.13 -0.22
C PRO A 212 6.85 -13.97 -1.34
N ARG A 213 6.24 -13.33 -2.35
CA ARG A 213 5.62 -14.02 -3.49
C ARG A 213 6.47 -14.02 -4.76
N SER A 214 7.51 -13.20 -4.84
CA SER A 214 8.31 -13.04 -6.07
C SER A 214 9.47 -14.02 -6.19
N ARG A 215 9.73 -14.83 -5.15
CA ARG A 215 10.85 -15.79 -5.07
C ARG A 215 10.38 -17.14 -4.56
N LEU A 216 11.16 -18.19 -4.86
CA LEU A 216 10.93 -19.52 -4.30
C LEU A 216 11.11 -19.51 -2.78
N ARG A 217 10.23 -20.24 -2.07
CA ARG A 217 10.23 -20.28 -0.60
C ARG A 217 11.56 -20.75 -0.03
N GLU A 218 12.16 -21.78 -0.63
CA GLU A 218 13.45 -22.33 -0.22
C GLU A 218 14.57 -21.28 -0.29
N ASN A 219 14.61 -20.46 -1.34
CA ASN A 219 15.60 -19.39 -1.48
C ASN A 219 15.39 -18.27 -0.45
N ILE A 220 14.12 -17.97 -0.12
CA ILE A 220 13.80 -17.00 0.94
C ILE A 220 14.30 -17.53 2.29
N GLU A 221 14.03 -18.79 2.60
CA GLU A 221 14.42 -19.40 3.88
C GLU A 221 15.94 -19.59 3.99
N ALA A 222 16.63 -19.94 2.90
CA ALA A 222 18.07 -20.15 2.93
C ALA A 222 18.91 -18.86 2.93
N HIS A 223 18.39 -17.76 2.37
CA HIS A 223 19.19 -16.56 2.15
C HIS A 223 18.57 -15.28 2.73
N ALA A 224 17.31 -14.99 2.43
CA ALA A 224 16.70 -13.73 2.85
C ALA A 224 16.42 -13.71 4.36
N VAL A 225 15.84 -14.79 4.91
CA VAL A 225 15.49 -14.87 6.33
C VAL A 225 16.72 -14.73 7.24
N PRO A 226 17.83 -15.47 7.01
CA PRO A 226 19.06 -15.27 7.78
C PRO A 226 19.61 -13.85 7.67
N ALA A 227 19.66 -13.28 6.46
CA ALA A 227 20.20 -11.95 6.24
C ALA A 227 19.38 -10.86 6.95
N ILE A 228 18.05 -10.95 6.88
CA ILE A 228 17.13 -10.03 7.57
C ILE A 228 17.26 -10.15 9.08
N GLY A 229 17.29 -11.39 9.61
CA GLY A 229 17.40 -11.64 11.05
C GLY A 229 18.70 -11.08 11.62
N ALA A 230 19.82 -11.34 10.96
CA ALA A 230 21.12 -10.80 11.34
C ALA A 230 21.13 -9.27 11.30
N TYR A 231 20.67 -8.67 10.19
CA TYR A 231 20.61 -7.21 10.06
C TYR A 231 19.76 -6.55 11.15
N LEU A 232 18.56 -7.10 11.42
CA LEU A 232 17.73 -6.61 12.52
C LEU A 232 18.47 -6.67 13.86
N GLY A 233 19.17 -7.78 14.13
CA GLY A 233 19.97 -7.92 15.34
C GLY A 233 21.12 -6.92 15.44
N GLU A 234 21.84 -6.65 14.36
CA GLU A 234 22.89 -5.62 14.30
C GLU A 234 22.32 -4.23 14.61
N VAL A 235 21.16 -3.87 14.04
CA VAL A 235 20.49 -2.60 14.34
C VAL A 235 20.12 -2.50 15.83
N LEU A 236 19.65 -3.60 16.45
CA LEU A 236 19.35 -3.65 17.89
C LEU A 236 20.62 -3.49 18.74
N VAL A 237 21.71 -4.17 18.40
CA VAL A 237 23.01 -4.07 19.09
C VAL A 237 23.52 -2.63 19.02
N ARG A 238 23.63 -2.09 17.81
CA ARG A 238 24.22 -0.79 17.52
C ARG A 238 23.45 0.38 18.14
N ASN A 239 22.12 0.36 18.05
CA ASN A 239 21.30 1.53 18.41
C ASN A 239 20.65 1.43 19.80
N LEU A 240 20.48 0.22 20.35
CA LEU A 240 19.86 0.01 21.67
C LEU A 240 20.85 -0.50 22.72
N GLY A 241 22.14 -0.63 22.39
CA GLY A 241 23.15 -1.23 23.28
C GLY A 241 22.89 -2.71 23.52
N GLY A 242 22.26 -3.37 22.53
CA GLY A 242 21.94 -4.79 22.61
C GLY A 242 23.20 -5.66 22.69
N ARG A 243 23.05 -6.88 23.19
CA ARG A 243 24.13 -7.86 23.23
C ARG A 243 23.67 -9.18 22.63
N TRP A 244 24.39 -9.65 21.62
CA TRP A 244 24.16 -10.97 21.07
C TRP A 244 24.44 -12.07 22.11
N ILE A 245 23.59 -13.09 22.09
CA ILE A 245 23.78 -14.38 22.74
C ILE A 245 23.74 -15.40 21.60
N PRO A 246 24.90 -15.79 21.05
CA PRO A 246 24.97 -16.64 19.89
C PRO A 246 24.53 -18.06 20.20
N ARG A 247 23.91 -18.70 19.21
CA ARG A 247 23.35 -20.04 19.33
C ARG A 247 23.69 -20.88 18.10
N GLN A 248 23.78 -22.20 18.26
CA GLN A 248 24.05 -23.12 17.15
C GLN A 248 22.96 -23.05 16.06
N LYS A 249 21.69 -22.88 16.47
CA LYS A 249 20.57 -22.65 15.55
C LYS A 249 20.24 -21.16 15.49
N LEU A 250 20.12 -20.62 14.28
CA LEU A 250 19.83 -19.20 14.07
C LEU A 250 18.51 -18.78 14.72
N GLU A 251 17.47 -19.61 14.63
CA GLU A 251 16.16 -19.32 15.23
C GLU A 251 16.20 -19.26 16.77
N GLU A 252 17.24 -19.81 17.39
CA GLU A 252 17.44 -19.70 18.83
C GLU A 252 18.29 -18.48 19.20
N ALA A 253 19.03 -17.88 18.26
CA ALA A 253 19.96 -16.77 18.51
C ALA A 253 19.23 -15.52 19.02
N GLN A 254 19.82 -14.89 20.05
CA GLN A 254 19.12 -13.87 20.84
C GLN A 254 19.89 -12.56 20.88
N VAL A 255 19.16 -11.44 20.95
CA VAL A 255 19.74 -10.12 21.29
C VAL A 255 19.12 -9.62 22.58
N ARG A 256 19.93 -9.49 23.62
CA ARG A 256 19.51 -8.92 24.90
C ARG A 256 19.44 -7.39 24.80
N VAL A 257 18.27 -6.82 25.07
CA VAL A 257 18.05 -5.36 25.22
C VAL A 257 17.31 -5.13 26.54
N GLY A 258 17.99 -4.49 27.49
CA GLY A 258 17.45 -4.26 28.84
C GLY A 258 17.03 -5.56 29.54
N SER A 259 15.76 -5.64 29.91
CA SER A 259 15.14 -6.79 30.61
C SER A 259 14.57 -7.87 29.68
N ARG A 260 14.79 -7.78 28.37
CA ARG A 260 14.29 -8.75 27.38
C ARG A 260 15.41 -9.30 26.50
N VAL A 261 15.22 -10.52 26.04
CA VAL A 261 15.96 -11.10 24.90
C VAL A 261 15.03 -11.21 23.71
N TRP A 262 15.46 -10.72 22.57
CA TRP A 262 14.71 -10.71 21.31
C TRP A 262 15.23 -11.82 20.40
N LEU A 263 14.38 -12.33 19.51
CA LEU A 263 14.68 -13.42 18.57
C LEU A 263 14.60 -12.93 17.10
N PRO A 264 15.66 -12.26 16.58
CA PRO A 264 15.59 -11.59 15.28
C PRO A 264 15.31 -12.53 14.10
N PHE A 265 15.88 -13.74 14.12
CA PHE A 265 15.71 -14.72 13.04
C PHE A 265 14.30 -15.32 13.00
N VAL A 266 13.67 -15.52 14.17
CA VAL A 266 12.25 -15.91 14.25
C VAL A 266 11.37 -14.82 13.67
N ARG A 267 11.63 -13.55 14.03
CA ARG A 267 10.91 -12.40 13.47
C ARG A 267 11.02 -12.38 11.95
N ALA A 268 12.24 -12.50 11.43
CA ALA A 268 12.51 -12.49 9.99
C ALA A 268 11.76 -13.61 9.25
N ARG A 269 11.65 -14.80 9.85
CA ARG A 269 10.93 -15.93 9.27
C ARG A 269 9.43 -15.67 9.16
N HIS A 270 8.81 -15.14 10.21
CA HIS A 270 7.39 -14.76 10.19
C HIS A 270 7.12 -13.61 9.20
N TYR A 271 7.98 -12.60 9.24
CA TYR A 271 7.98 -11.44 8.36
C TYR A 271 7.97 -11.80 6.87
N MET A 272 8.74 -12.81 6.47
CA MET A 272 8.81 -13.26 5.08
C MET A 272 7.71 -14.26 4.67
N ALA A 273 6.67 -14.48 5.49
CA ALA A 273 5.61 -15.46 5.17
C ALA A 273 4.64 -14.99 4.07
N SER A 274 4.29 -13.70 4.04
CA SER A 274 3.35 -13.13 3.07
C SER A 274 3.47 -11.62 3.02
N ARG A 275 2.82 -10.97 2.04
CA ARG A 275 2.79 -9.50 1.97
C ARG A 275 2.17 -8.85 3.22
N GLN A 276 1.13 -9.48 3.79
CA GLN A 276 0.50 -8.99 5.02
C GLN A 276 1.43 -9.20 6.22
N ALA A 277 2.17 -10.31 6.25
CA ALA A 277 3.15 -10.58 7.30
C ALA A 277 4.29 -9.55 7.35
N LEU A 278 4.59 -8.86 6.23
CA LEU A 278 5.54 -7.74 6.24
C LEU A 278 5.05 -6.56 7.10
N LEU A 279 3.74 -6.40 7.28
CA LEU A 279 3.16 -5.40 8.16
C LEU A 279 2.99 -5.95 9.57
N ASP A 280 2.41 -7.14 9.70
CA ASP A 280 2.14 -7.78 11.00
C ASP A 280 3.45 -8.04 11.78
N TYR A 281 4.49 -8.45 11.06
CA TYR A 281 5.82 -8.76 11.60
C TYR A 281 6.88 -7.74 11.18
N SER A 282 6.49 -6.48 10.93
CA SER A 282 7.40 -5.39 10.57
C SER A 282 8.63 -5.31 11.47
N LEU A 283 9.80 -5.09 10.86
CA LEU A 283 11.07 -4.92 11.55
C LEU A 283 11.07 -3.61 12.35
N THR A 284 10.51 -2.54 11.78
CA THR A 284 10.33 -1.25 12.45
C THR A 284 9.51 -1.38 13.73
N ARG A 285 8.41 -2.14 13.70
CA ARG A 285 7.59 -2.38 14.89
C ARG A 285 8.40 -3.06 15.99
N LEU A 286 9.11 -4.14 15.67
CA LEU A 286 9.92 -4.85 16.66
C LEU A 286 10.96 -3.92 17.28
N TYR A 287 11.70 -3.18 16.44
CA TYR A 287 12.69 -2.22 16.93
C TYR A 287 12.08 -1.20 17.90
N ARG A 288 10.94 -0.59 17.56
CA ARG A 288 10.30 0.42 18.42
C ARG A 288 9.80 -0.15 19.74
N VAL A 289 9.29 -1.38 19.76
CA VAL A 289 8.93 -2.04 21.02
C VAL A 289 10.19 -2.34 21.83
N ALA A 290 11.25 -2.87 21.21
CA ALA A 290 12.53 -3.12 21.88
C ALA A 290 13.15 -1.85 22.47
N ALA A 291 13.06 -0.72 21.75
CA ALA A 291 13.57 0.58 22.19
C ALA A 291 12.91 1.08 23.49
N ARG A 292 11.64 0.74 23.73
CA ARG A 292 10.93 1.09 24.98
C ARG A 292 11.46 0.31 26.20
N HIS A 293 12.25 -0.74 25.98
CA HIS A 293 12.89 -1.54 27.03
C HIS A 293 14.38 -1.23 27.20
N ARG A 294 14.88 -0.18 26.56
CA ARG A 294 16.22 0.33 26.83
C ARG A 294 16.31 0.76 28.31
N PRO A 295 17.42 0.44 29.02
CA PRO A 295 17.65 0.95 30.37
C PRO A 295 17.76 2.48 30.41
#